data_AF-X1VVP4-F1
#
_entry.id   AF-X1VVP4-F1
#
_cell.length_a   1.000
_cell.length_b   1.000
_cell.length_c   1.000
_cell.angle_alpha   90.00
_cell.angle_beta   90.00
_cell.angle_gamma   90.00
#
_symmetry.space_group_name_H-M   'P 1'
#
loop_
_entity.id
_entity.type
_entity.pdbx_description
1 polymer ?
#
loop_
_entity_poly.entity_id
_entity_poly.type
_entity_poly.pdbx_seq_one_letter_code
_entity_poly.pdbx_strand_id
1 'polypeptide(L)'
;MYYDYVVASNGLFLEAENKLLEVRIPVAYCDIRGLAPLKKKFNLTYGSIPQRFFDLSLDMFLADTSQEHYVAIIGDAGYHFHVPI
;
A
#
# COMPACT_ATOMS: atom_id res chain seq x y z
N MET A 1 2.54 14.83 -3.29
CA MET A 1 3.16 13.50 -3.27
C MET A 1 4.58 13.70 -3.75
N TYR A 2 5.56 13.41 -2.91
CA TYR A 2 6.98 13.60 -3.24
C TYR A 2 7.61 12.22 -3.43
N TYR A 3 8.41 12.07 -4.46
CA TYR A 3 9.19 10.87 -4.75
C TYR A 3 10.55 11.29 -5.28
N ASP A 4 11.56 10.47 -5.01
CA ASP A 4 12.93 10.70 -5.40
C ASP A 4 13.35 9.67 -6.45
N TYR A 5 14.16 10.13 -7.41
CA TYR A 5 14.85 9.25 -8.34
C TYR A 5 16.24 8.93 -7.80
N VAL A 6 16.52 7.66 -7.57
CA VAL A 6 17.79 7.19 -7.00
C VAL A 6 18.49 6.29 -7.99
N VAL A 7 19.74 6.65 -8.30
CA VAL A 7 20.60 5.90 -9.20
C VAL A 7 21.47 4.93 -8.38
N ALA A 8 21.56 3.68 -8.81
CA ALA A 8 22.35 2.63 -8.19
C ALA A 8 23.08 1.81 -9.26
N SER A 9 24.00 0.94 -8.87
CA SER A 9 24.76 0.17 -9.87
C SER A 9 23.92 -0.78 -10.70
N ASN A 10 22.73 -1.13 -10.22
CA ASN A 10 21.80 -2.03 -10.89
C ASN A 10 20.58 -1.30 -11.49
N GLY A 11 20.59 0.03 -11.55
CA GLY A 11 19.59 0.78 -12.30
C GLY A 11 19.12 2.09 -11.67
N LEU A 12 18.02 2.60 -12.22
CA LEU A 12 17.28 3.75 -11.71
C LEU A 12 16.09 3.26 -10.89
N PHE A 13 15.93 3.82 -9.71
CA PHE A 13 14.86 3.51 -8.77
C PHE A 13 14.03 4.76 -8.48
N LEU A 14 12.74 4.54 -8.21
CA LEU A 14 11.87 5.52 -7.58
C LEU A 14 11.73 5.13 -6.11
N GLU A 15 12.03 6.07 -5.21
CA GLU A 15 11.74 5.97 -3.79
C GLU A 15 10.60 6.90 -3.40
N ALA A 16 9.67 6.38 -2.62
CA ALA A 16 8.57 7.17 -2.08
C ALA A 16 8.18 6.64 -0.70
N GLU A 17 7.85 7.57 0.20
CA GLU A 17 7.39 7.26 1.55
C GLU A 17 6.19 8.17 1.90
N ASN A 18 5.19 7.57 2.54
CA ASN A 18 4.11 8.30 3.19
C ASN A 18 3.61 7.51 4.42
N LYS A 19 2.56 8.02 5.06
CA LYS A 19 1.97 7.40 6.27
C LYS A 19 1.47 5.95 6.05
N LEU A 20 1.22 5.54 4.82
CA LEU A 20 0.62 4.26 4.46
C LEU A 20 1.64 3.26 3.87
N LEU A 21 2.67 3.74 3.18
CA LEU A 21 3.61 2.89 2.45
C LEU A 21 5.00 3.52 2.33
N GLU A 22 6.00 2.65 2.26
CA GLU A 22 7.38 2.97 1.94
C GLU A 22 7.85 2.03 0.82
N VAL A 23 8.22 2.58 -0.32
CA VAL A 23 8.52 1.81 -1.53
C VAL A 23 9.80 2.27 -2.22
N ARG A 24 10.50 1.29 -2.78
CA ARG A 24 11.60 1.45 -3.74
C ARG A 24 11.38 0.50 -4.91
N ILE A 25 11.08 1.05 -6.08
CA ILE A 25 10.71 0.29 -7.27
C ILE A 25 11.69 0.62 -8.40
N PRO A 26 12.22 -0.38 -9.14
CA PRO A 26 13.07 -0.12 -10.29
C PRO A 26 12.23 0.47 -11.43
N VAL A 27 12.71 1.58 -11.99
CA VAL A 27 12.14 2.23 -13.17
C VAL A 27 12.85 1.75 -14.44
N ALA A 28 14.16 1.54 -14.35
CA ALA A 28 14.97 0.97 -15.42
C ALA A 28 16.12 0.16 -14.82
N TYR A 29 16.45 -0.97 -15.45
CA TYR A 29 17.64 -1.74 -15.11
C TYR A 29 18.77 -1.35 -16.04
N CYS A 30 19.91 -0.97 -15.47
CA CYS A 30 21.15 -0.69 -16.20
C CYS A 30 22.35 -0.88 -15.28
N ASP A 31 23.52 -1.16 -15.87
CA ASP A 31 24.77 -1.30 -15.12
C ASP A 31 25.48 0.05 -15.01
N ILE A 32 25.61 0.55 -13.78
CA ILE A 32 26.26 1.84 -13.48
C ILE A 32 27.46 1.59 -12.57
N ARG A 33 28.65 1.69 -13.15
CA ARG A 33 29.91 1.44 -12.45
C ARG A 33 30.15 2.45 -11.32
N GLY A 34 30.77 1.99 -10.24
CA GLY A 34 31.19 2.84 -9.12
C GLY A 34 30.12 3.12 -8.07
N LEU A 35 28.88 2.61 -8.26
CA LEU A 35 27.81 2.68 -7.27
C LEU A 35 27.59 1.32 -6.59
N ALA A 36 26.88 1.33 -5.45
CA ALA A 36 26.39 0.11 -4.83
C ALA A 36 25.01 -0.26 -5.42
N PRO A 37 24.64 -1.55 -5.44
CA PRO A 37 23.32 -1.97 -5.91
C PRO A 37 22.26 -1.65 -4.86
N LEU A 38 21.04 -1.34 -5.30
CA LEU A 38 19.89 -1.19 -4.43
C LEU A 38 18.94 -2.38 -4.54
N LYS A 39 18.42 -2.80 -3.39
CA LYS A 39 17.33 -3.79 -3.31
C LYS A 39 15.99 -3.08 -3.41
N LYS A 40 15.03 -3.72 -4.08
CA LYS A 40 13.62 -3.31 -4.05
C LYS A 40 13.12 -3.30 -2.61
N LYS A 41 12.21 -2.39 -2.32
CA LYS A 41 11.57 -2.25 -1.00
C LYS A 41 10.08 -2.05 -1.21
N PHE A 42 9.27 -2.77 -0.46
CA PHE A 42 7.83 -2.59 -0.46
C PHE A 42 7.30 -2.90 0.92
N ASN A 43 7.13 -1.86 1.72
CA ASN A 43 6.62 -1.95 3.07
C ASN A 43 5.28 -1.20 3.12
N LEU A 44 4.25 -1.86 3.64
CA LEU A 44 3.01 -1.20 3.99
C LEU A 44 3.04 -0.93 5.49
N THR A 45 2.78 0.32 5.88
CA THR A 45 2.73 0.72 7.30
C THR A 45 1.65 -0.06 8.04
N TYR A 46 0.51 -0.24 7.37
CA TYR A 46 -0.53 -1.17 7.79
C TYR A 46 -0.37 -2.44 6.96
N GLY A 47 -0.40 -3.62 7.59
CA GLY A 47 -0.30 -4.88 6.88
C GLY A 47 -1.44 -5.13 5.89
N SER A 48 -1.62 -6.38 5.48
CA SER A 48 -2.87 -6.76 4.81
C SER A 48 -4.05 -6.56 5.74
N ILE A 49 -5.18 -6.10 5.20
CA ILE A 49 -6.44 -6.06 5.92
C ILE A 49 -6.75 -7.47 6.44
N PRO A 50 -6.98 -7.67 7.75
CA PRO A 50 -7.28 -8.99 8.27
C PRO A 50 -8.58 -9.52 7.66
N GLN A 51 -8.59 -10.80 7.28
CA GLN A 51 -9.72 -11.45 6.59
C GLN A 51 -11.07 -11.20 7.30
N ARG A 52 -11.07 -11.21 8.63
CA ARG A 52 -12.27 -10.95 9.43
C ARG A 52 -12.95 -9.60 9.12
N PHE A 53 -12.20 -8.56 8.78
CA PHE A 53 -12.81 -7.28 8.41
C PHE A 53 -13.52 -7.38 7.05
N PHE A 54 -12.95 -8.15 6.12
CA PHE A 54 -13.60 -8.42 4.84
C PHE A 54 -14.89 -9.22 5.05
N ASP A 55 -14.83 -10.30 5.82
CA ASP A 55 -15.98 -11.18 6.08
C ASP A 55 -17.14 -10.40 6.73
N LEU A 56 -16.85 -9.59 7.76
CA LEU A 56 -17.86 -8.75 8.42
C LEU A 56 -18.46 -7.69 7.50
N SER A 57 -17.68 -7.14 6.56
CA SER A 57 -18.22 -6.21 5.55
C SER A 57 -19.23 -6.92 4.65
N LEU A 58 -18.87 -8.13 4.21
CA LEU A 58 -19.72 -8.93 3.35
C LEU A 58 -21.00 -9.36 4.07
N ASP A 59 -20.90 -9.81 5.32
CA ASP A 59 -22.06 -10.17 6.15
C ASP A 59 -23.02 -8.98 6.29
N MET A 60 -22.50 -7.78 6.52
CA MET A 60 -23.30 -6.55 6.60
C MET A 60 -24.02 -6.26 5.28
N PHE A 61 -23.34 -6.40 4.14
CA PHE A 61 -23.93 -6.18 2.82
C PHE A 61 -25.02 -7.21 2.48
N LEU A 62 -24.87 -8.44 2.97
CA LEU A 62 -25.83 -9.52 2.74
C LEU A 62 -27.02 -9.46 3.72
N ALA A 63 -26.89 -8.74 4.84
CA ALA A 63 -27.97 -8.59 5.82
C ALA A 63 -29.14 -7.76 5.32
N ASP A 64 -28.89 -6.79 4.44
CA ASP A 64 -29.92 -6.02 3.75
C ASP A 64 -29.52 -5.82 2.28
N THR A 65 -30.19 -6.54 1.38
CA THR A 65 -29.92 -6.45 -0.06
C THR A 65 -30.85 -5.45 -0.76
N SER A 66 -31.68 -4.71 -0.01
CA SER A 66 -32.65 -3.77 -0.58
C SER A 66 -32.00 -2.43 -0.98
N GLN A 67 -30.82 -2.13 -0.45
CA GLN A 67 -30.05 -0.91 -0.71
C GLN A 67 -28.59 -1.24 -0.99
N GLU A 68 -27.90 -0.34 -1.68
CA GLU A 68 -26.45 -0.38 -1.77
C GLU A 68 -25.84 0.02 -0.42
N HIS A 69 -24.89 -0.77 0.06
CA HIS A 69 -24.13 -0.49 1.27
C HIS A 69 -22.69 -0.15 0.92
N TYR A 70 -22.15 0.86 1.61
CA TYR A 70 -20.76 1.26 1.50
C TYR A 70 -20.09 1.09 2.87
N VAL A 71 -18.94 0.40 2.88
CA VAL A 71 -18.06 0.36 4.05
C VAL A 71 -16.62 0.62 3.60
N ALA A 72 -15.94 1.50 4.31
CA ALA A 72 -14.51 1.67 4.20
C ALA A 72 -13.81 0.99 5.38
N ILE A 73 -12.71 0.30 5.09
CA ILE A 73 -11.80 -0.23 6.11
C ILE A 73 -10.62 0.73 6.17
N ILE A 74 -10.44 1.40 7.30
CA ILE A 74 -9.42 2.43 7.49
C ILE A 74 -8.33 1.91 8.42
N GLY A 75 -7.07 2.07 8.01
CA GLY A 75 -5.89 1.84 8.84
C GLY A 75 -5.49 3.13 9.57
N ASP A 76 -5.78 3.23 10.86
CA ASP A 76 -5.33 4.30 11.75
C ASP A 76 -5.23 3.77 13.19
N ALA A 77 -4.01 3.55 13.69
CA ALA A 77 -3.74 2.86 14.96
C ALA A 77 -4.44 1.47 15.11
N GLY A 78 -4.80 0.84 13.99
CA GLY A 78 -5.61 -0.38 13.93
C GLY A 78 -6.47 -0.38 12.67
N TYR A 79 -7.23 -1.45 12.43
CA TYR A 79 -8.24 -1.47 11.36
C TYR A 79 -9.61 -1.14 11.94
N HIS A 80 -10.33 -0.22 11.29
CA HIS A 80 -11.65 0.25 11.71
C HIS A 80 -12.62 0.25 10.54
N PHE A 81 -13.91 -0.01 10.81
CA PHE A 81 -14.97 0.21 9.85
C PHE A 81 -15.45 1.66 9.87
N HIS A 82 -15.67 2.20 8.70
CA HIS A 82 -16.35 3.47 8.51
C HIS A 82 -17.51 3.26 7.54
N VAL A 83 -18.73 3.32 8.07
CA VAL A 83 -19.98 3.28 7.31
C VAL A 83 -20.39 4.74 7.05
N PRO A 84 -20.41 5.22 5.79
CA PRO A 84 -20.95 6.54 5.50
C PRO A 84 -22.45 6.55 5.83
N ILE A 85 -22.89 7.57 6.57
CA ILE A 85 -24.31 7.84 6.88
C ILE A 85 -24.90 8.68 5.75
#